data_AF-Q2PXP1-F1
#
_entry.id   AF-Q2PXP1-F1
#
_cell.length_a   1.000
_cell.length_b   1.000
_cell.length_c   1.000
_cell.angle_alpha   90.00
_cell.angle_beta   90.00
_cell.angle_gamma   90.00
#
_symmetry.space_group_name_H-M   'P 1'
#
loop_
_entity.id
_entity.type
_entity.pdbx_description
1 polymer ?
#
loop_
_entity_poly.entity_id
_entity_poly.type
_entity_poly.pdbx_seq_one_letter_code
_entity_poly.pdbx_strand_id
1 'polypeptide(L)' 'KPKGIDNRVRRRFKGQYLMPNIGYGSNKKTRHMLPSGFRKVLVHNVRELEILMMQNRKYCAEIAHGVSSKKRKLIVERAK' A
#
# COMPACT_ATOMS: atom_id res chain seq x y z
N LYS A 1 -22.07 1.55 0.13
CA LYS A 1 -22.90 1.69 -1.09
C LYS A 1 -24.31 2.10 -0.66
N PRO A 2 -24.85 3.22 -1.16
CA PRO A 2 -26.17 3.70 -0.76
C PRO A 2 -27.24 2.65 -1.08
N LYS A 3 -28.12 2.40 -0.11
CA LYS A 3 -29.16 1.36 -0.19
C LYS A 3 -30.58 1.90 -0.42
N GLY A 4 -30.82 3.19 -0.17
CA GLY A 4 -32.16 3.79 -0.23
C GLY A 4 -32.80 3.72 -1.63
N ILE A 5 -34.13 3.55 -1.66
CA ILE A 5 -34.92 3.38 -2.88
C ILE A 5 -34.81 4.58 -3.83
N ASP A 6 -34.83 5.81 -3.32
CA ASP A 6 -34.78 7.02 -4.16
C ASP A 6 -33.42 7.72 -4.18
N ASN A 7 -32.37 7.04 -3.69
CA ASN A 7 -31.07 7.65 -3.60
C ASN A 7 -30.48 7.97 -4.99
N ARG A 8 -30.20 9.26 -5.24
CA ARG A 8 -29.71 9.77 -6.52
C ARG A 8 -28.34 9.19 -6.95
N VAL A 9 -27.48 8.89 -5.99
CA VAL A 9 -26.15 8.31 -6.25
C VAL A 9 -26.30 6.84 -6.65
N ARG A 10 -27.18 6.08 -5.97
CA ARG A 10 -27.52 4.70 -6.34
C ARG A 10 -28.08 4.62 -7.76
N ARG A 11 -28.93 5.59 -8.13
CA ARG A 11 -29.54 5.73 -9.47
C ARG A 11 -28.61 6.39 -10.51
N ARG A 12 -27.42 6.84 -10.12
CA ARG A 12 -26.39 7.43 -11.01
C ARG A 12 -26.84 8.67 -11.80
N PHE A 13 -27.57 9.59 -11.17
CA PHE A 13 -27.92 10.87 -11.80
C PHE A 13 -26.66 11.70 -12.13
N LYS A 14 -26.74 12.51 -13.19
CA LYS A 14 -25.67 13.47 -13.58
C LYS A 14 -25.34 14.42 -12.42
N GLY A 15 -24.05 14.72 -12.25
CA GLY A 15 -23.55 15.60 -11.19
C GLY A 15 -23.41 14.94 -9.80
N GLN A 16 -23.71 13.64 -9.69
CA GLN A 16 -23.41 12.88 -8.47
C GLN A 16 -22.01 12.26 -8.53
N TYR A 17 -21.43 11.99 -7.35
CA TYR A 17 -20.14 11.33 -7.25
C TYR A 17 -20.18 9.91 -7.83
N LEU A 18 -19.09 9.53 -8.50
CA LEU A 18 -18.96 8.21 -9.09
C LEU A 18 -18.75 7.16 -7.99
N MET A 19 -19.44 6.03 -8.13
CA MET A 19 -19.30 4.92 -7.20
C MET A 19 -18.09 4.06 -7.58
N PRO A 20 -17.27 3.62 -6.60
CA PRO A 20 -16.19 2.66 -6.85
C PRO A 20 -16.71 1.40 -7.55
N ASN A 21 -15.99 0.97 -8.58
CA ASN A 21 -16.30 -0.19 -9.41
C ASN A 21 -14.99 -0.84 -9.90
N ILE A 22 -15.10 -2.05 -10.49
CA ILE A 22 -13.95 -2.82 -10.98
C ILE A 22 -13.21 -2.15 -12.14
N GLY A 23 -13.88 -1.28 -12.90
CA GLY A 23 -13.30 -0.54 -14.02
C GLY A 23 -12.24 0.49 -13.61
N TYR A 24 -12.25 0.93 -12.35
CA TYR A 24 -11.18 1.78 -11.80
C TYR A 24 -9.92 1.00 -11.37
N GLY A 25 -9.89 -0.32 -11.56
CA GLY A 25 -8.74 -1.14 -11.20
C GLY A 25 -7.46 -0.71 -11.92
N SER A 26 -6.40 -0.43 -11.17
CA SER A 26 -5.09 -0.09 -11.73
C SER A 26 -4.46 -1.29 -12.46
N ASN A 27 -3.60 -1.01 -13.44
CA ASN A 27 -2.88 -2.03 -14.22
C ASN A 27 -2.15 -3.03 -13.29
N LYS A 28 -2.30 -4.34 -13.57
CA LYS A 28 -1.69 -5.42 -12.78
C LYS A 28 -0.18 -5.28 -12.61
N LYS A 29 0.53 -4.72 -13.60
CA LYS A 29 1.99 -4.52 -13.54
C LYS A 29 2.38 -3.47 -12.49
N THR A 30 1.67 -2.35 -12.47
CA THR A 30 1.96 -1.17 -11.63
C THR A 30 1.17 -1.13 -10.33
N ARG A 31 0.19 -2.02 -10.14
CA ARG A 31 -0.58 -2.12 -8.90
C ARG A 31 0.33 -2.30 -7.69
N HIS A 32 0.06 -1.55 -6.62
CA HIS A 32 0.83 -1.52 -5.36
C HIS A 32 2.25 -0.93 -5.45
N MET A 33 2.61 -0.28 -6.56
CA MET A 33 3.89 0.40 -6.71
C MET A 33 3.81 1.82 -6.14
N LEU A 34 4.85 2.23 -5.43
CA LEU A 34 5.05 3.60 -4.98
C LEU A 34 5.58 4.48 -6.13
N PRO A 35 5.49 5.81 -6.00
CA PRO A 35 6.14 6.73 -6.94
C PRO A 35 7.66 6.53 -7.07
N SER A 36 8.31 5.94 -6.05
CA SER A 36 9.73 5.55 -6.09
C SER A 36 10.02 4.34 -6.99
N GLY A 37 9.00 3.69 -7.56
CA GLY A 37 9.14 2.49 -8.39
C GLY A 37 9.17 1.17 -7.61
N PHE A 38 9.22 1.21 -6.28
CA PHE A 38 9.24 0.03 -5.41
C PHE A 38 7.85 -0.34 -4.90
N ARG A 39 7.67 -1.60 -4.52
CA ARG A 39 6.51 -2.06 -3.75
C ARG A 39 6.87 -2.07 -2.27
N LYS A 40 6.07 -1.43 -1.42
CA LYS A 40 6.36 -1.39 0.02
C LYS A 40 6.01 -2.68 0.72
N VAL A 41 6.87 -3.12 1.63
CA VAL A 41 6.63 -4.22 2.57
C VAL A 41 6.83 -3.68 3.98
N LEU A 42 5.85 -3.92 4.84
CA LEU A 42 5.90 -3.48 6.22
C LEU A 42 6.75 -4.46 7.03
N VAL A 43 7.72 -3.93 7.79
CA VAL A 43 8.73 -4.71 8.52
C VAL A 43 8.70 -4.36 10.00
N HIS A 44 8.65 -5.38 10.86
CA HIS A 44 8.63 -5.26 12.32
C HIS A 44 9.98 -5.54 12.99
N ASN A 45 10.85 -6.31 12.34
CA ASN A 45 12.11 -6.77 12.89
C ASN A 45 13.15 -7.04 11.79
N VAL A 46 14.38 -7.37 12.21
CA VAL A 46 15.50 -7.60 11.29
C VAL A 46 15.30 -8.85 10.43
N ARG A 47 14.68 -9.92 10.96
CA ARG A 47 14.46 -11.16 10.22
C ARG A 47 13.50 -10.96 9.03
N GLU A 48 12.49 -10.12 9.21
CA GLU A 48 11.58 -9.74 8.13
C GLU A 48 12.25 -8.87 7.06
N LEU A 49 13.24 -8.05 7.45
CA LEU A 49 14.06 -7.30 6.49
C LEU A 49 14.89 -8.24 5.60
N GLU A 50 15.38 -9.35 6.14
CA GLU A 50 16.25 -10.29 5.41
C GLU A 50 15.56 -10.92 4.19
N ILE A 51 14.24 -11.11 4.25
CA ILE A 51 13.42 -11.60 3.12
C ILE A 51 13.53 -10.66 1.91
N LEU A 52 13.73 -9.36 2.15
CA LEU A 52 13.80 -8.33 1.11
C LEU A 52 15.20 -8.22 0.48
N MET A 53 16.24 -8.82 1.08
CA MET A 53 17.62 -8.68 0.59
C MET A 53 17.79 -9.22 -0.84
N MET A 54 17.11 -10.33 -1.17
CA MET A 54 17.15 -10.91 -2.51
C MET A 54 16.26 -10.17 -3.53
N GLN A 55 15.30 -9.35 -3.08
CA GLN A 55 14.34 -8.65 -3.93
C GLN A 55 14.47 -7.12 -3.84
N ASN A 56 15.68 -6.64 -3.57
CA ASN A 56 16.02 -5.24 -3.31
C ASN A 56 15.67 -4.26 -4.46
N ARG A 57 15.57 -4.73 -5.71
CA ARG A 57 15.18 -3.91 -6.87
C ARG A 57 13.67 -3.73 -7.02
N LYS A 58 12.86 -4.55 -6.35
CA LYS A 58 11.41 -4.59 -6.52
C LYS A 58 10.65 -4.12 -5.29
N TYR A 59 11.20 -4.36 -4.10
CA TYR A 59 10.56 -4.03 -2.84
C TYR A 59 11.39 -3.07 -2.00
N CYS A 60 10.71 -2.24 -1.23
CA CYS A 60 11.31 -1.40 -0.18
C CYS A 60 10.69 -1.73 1.18
N ALA A 61 11.49 -1.57 2.24
CA ALA A 61 11.03 -1.79 3.60
C ALA A 61 10.38 -0.52 4.18
N GLU A 62 9.21 -0.65 4.78
CA GLU A 62 8.54 0.37 5.60
C GLU A 62 8.57 -0.11 7.07
N ILE A 63 9.28 0.58 7.95
CA ILE A 63 9.37 0.16 9.35
C ILE A 63 8.04 0.45 10.06
N ALA A 64 7.43 -0.58 10.64
CA ALA A 64 6.14 -0.49 11.30
C ALA A 64 6.14 0.55 12.43
N HIS A 65 5.03 1.27 12.59
CA HIS A 65 4.88 2.32 13.60
C HIS A 65 5.31 1.88 15.01
N GLY A 66 4.90 0.68 15.45
CA GLY A 66 5.16 0.16 16.80
C GLY A 66 6.61 -0.28 17.08
N VAL A 67 7.55 -0.18 16.13
CA VAL A 67 8.96 -0.52 16.38
C VAL A 67 9.63 0.61 17.16
N SER A 68 10.23 0.28 18.31
CA SER A 68 10.94 1.25 19.15
C SER A 68 12.16 1.86 18.44
N SER A 69 12.57 3.06 18.86
CA SER A 69 13.71 3.79 18.29
C SER A 69 15.02 2.97 18.30
N LYS A 70 15.28 2.21 19.37
CA LYS A 70 16.45 1.31 19.46
C LYS A 70 16.42 0.22 18.39
N LYS A 71 15.28 -0.44 18.18
CA LYS A 71 15.13 -1.48 17.14
C LYS A 71 15.16 -0.89 15.73
N ARG A 72 14.62 0.32 15.53
CA ARG A 72 14.70 1.06 14.25
C ARG A 72 16.14 1.30 13.82
N LYS A 73 17.03 1.70 14.74
CA LYS A 73 18.46 1.88 14.45
C LYS A 73 19.09 0.59 13.91
N LEU A 74 18.84 -0.55 14.57
CA LEU A 74 19.33 -1.86 14.14
C LEU A 74 18.82 -2.26 12.74
N ILE A 75 17.54 -2.01 12.46
CA ILE A 75 16.95 -2.29 11.15
C ILE A 75 17.60 -1.44 10.06
N VAL A 76 17.81 -0.14 10.32
CA VAL A 76 18.46 0.76 9.37
C VAL A 76 19.93 0.39 9.15
N GLU A 77 20.65 0.02 10.21
CA GLU A 77 22.04 -0.41 10.13
C GLU A 77 22.20 -1.69 9.30
N ARG A 78 21.30 -2.66 9.47
CA ARG A 78 21.27 -3.88 8.65
C ARG A 78 20.90 -3.63 7.19
N ALA A 79 20.11 -2.59 6.92
CA ALA A 79 19.59 -2.26 5.60
C ALA A 79 20.58 -1.45 4.72
N LYS A 80 21.60 -0.85 5.33
CA LYS A 80 22.71 -0.21 4.61
C LYS A 80 23.60 -1.27 3.95
#